data_AF-A0A3D1TQI0-F1
#
_entry.id   AF-A0A3D1TQI0-F1
#
_cell.length_a   1.000
_cell.length_b   1.000
_cell.length_c   1.000
_cell.angle_alpha   90.00
_cell.angle_beta   90.00
_cell.angle_gamma   90.00
#
_symmetry.space_group_name_H-M   'P 1'
#
loop_
_entity.id
_entity.type
_entity.pdbx_description
1 polymer ?
#
loop_
_entity_poly.entity_id
_entity_poly.type
_entity_poly.pdbx_seq_one_letter_code
_entity_poly.pdbx_strand_id
1 'polypeptide(L)'
;MILTDAINLVLAEYPGMKAIGAAESADAWIIGLDFASSTDDHPVPGTPSVAVEKTSGVLHDLIPGTEDLWHYMTGAKKVTIPRI
;
A
#
# COMPACT_ATOMS: atom_id res chain seq x y z
N MET A 1 2.96 12.96 6.05
CA MET A 1 3.69 11.70 6.31
C MET A 1 4.53 11.34 5.10
N ILE A 2 5.75 10.82 5.28
CA ILE A 2 6.58 10.33 4.17
C ILE A 2 6.29 8.85 3.88
N LEU A 3 6.65 8.37 2.69
CA LEU A 3 6.36 6.99 2.24
C LEU A 3 6.93 5.92 3.20
N THR A 4 8.12 6.11 3.75
CA THR A 4 8.72 5.16 4.69
C THR A 4 7.88 4.98 5.95
N ASP A 5 7.34 6.07 6.51
CA ASP A 5 6.46 5.99 7.69
C ASP A 5 5.18 5.22 7.35
N ALA A 6 4.59 5.49 6.18
CA ALA A 6 3.39 4.79 5.72
C ALA A 6 3.62 3.29 5.54
N ILE A 7 4.76 2.90 4.95
CA ILE A 7 5.13 1.48 4.82
C ILE A 7 5.26 0.84 6.21
N ASN A 8 5.92 1.50 7.17
CA ASN A 8 6.07 0.96 8.52
C ASN A 8 4.72 0.79 9.23
N LEU A 9 3.77 1.71 9.03
CA LEU A 9 2.41 1.59 9.57
C LEU A 9 1.68 0.38 8.98
N VAL A 10 1.73 0.20 7.65
CA VAL A 10 1.10 -0.95 6.99
C VAL A 10 1.74 -2.27 7.47
N LEU A 11 3.06 -2.35 7.54
CA LEU A 11 3.74 -3.60 7.95
C LEU A 11 3.52 -3.94 9.43
N ALA A 12 3.21 -2.95 10.28
CA ALA A 12 2.80 -3.20 11.66
C ALA A 12 1.40 -3.83 11.74
N GLU A 13 0.47 -3.41 10.87
CA GLU A 13 -0.89 -3.97 10.79
C GLU A 13 -0.93 -5.33 10.08
N TYR A 14 -0.01 -5.55 9.14
CA TYR A 14 0.08 -6.74 8.30
C TYR A 14 1.34 -7.57 8.59
N PRO A 15 1.43 -8.24 9.75
CA PRO A 15 2.60 -9.03 10.11
C PRO A 15 2.82 -10.18 9.12
N GLY A 16 4.08 -10.39 8.71
CA GLY A 16 4.45 -11.43 7.75
C GLY A 16 4.28 -11.03 6.27
N MET A 17 3.90 -9.79 5.99
CA MET A 17 3.89 -9.21 4.65
C MET A 17 5.16 -8.40 4.38
N LYS A 18 5.41 -8.09 3.11
CA LYS A 18 6.41 -7.15 2.60
C LYS A 18 5.74 -6.18 1.62
N ALA A 19 6.22 -4.95 1.56
CA ALA A 19 5.80 -3.99 0.53
C ALA A 19 6.48 -4.33 -0.80
N ILE A 20 5.70 -4.46 -1.88
CA ILE A 20 6.18 -4.80 -3.23
C ILE A 20 5.85 -3.75 -4.29
N GLY A 21 4.90 -2.85 -3.98
CA GLY A 21 4.56 -1.71 -4.82
C GLY A 21 4.17 -0.51 -3.98
N ALA A 22 4.41 0.68 -4.52
CA ALA A 22 3.93 1.92 -3.93
C ALA A 22 3.35 2.83 -5.02
N ALA A 23 2.28 3.54 -4.68
CA ALA A 23 1.74 4.63 -5.46
C ALA A 23 1.36 5.81 -4.57
N GLU A 24 1.22 6.98 -5.17
CA GLU A 24 0.88 8.22 -4.51
C GLU A 24 -0.42 8.78 -5.11
N SER A 25 -1.43 9.00 -4.28
CA SER A 25 -2.60 9.83 -4.60
C SER A 25 -2.40 11.24 -4.03
N ALA A 26 -3.39 12.13 -4.20
CA ALA A 26 -3.32 13.47 -3.62
C ALA A 26 -3.19 13.43 -2.08
N ASP A 27 -3.93 12.53 -1.45
CA ASP A 27 -4.19 12.46 -0.01
C ASP A 27 -3.63 11.21 0.68
N ALA A 28 -3.18 10.19 -0.06
CA ALA A 28 -2.71 8.92 0.50
C ALA A 28 -1.44 8.35 -0.18
N TRP A 29 -0.75 7.49 0.57
CA TRP A 29 0.22 6.53 0.05
C TRP A 29 -0.47 5.19 -0.13
N ILE A 30 -0.34 4.57 -1.29
CA ILE A 30 -0.94 3.27 -1.59
C ILE A 30 0.16 2.23 -1.60
N ILE A 31 0.05 1.21 -0.77
CA ILE A 31 1.06 0.17 -0.58
C ILE A 31 0.48 -1.16 -1.04
N GLY A 32 1.10 -1.75 -2.06
CA GLY A 32 0.83 -3.12 -2.47
C GLY A 32 1.66 -4.10 -1.65
N LEU A 33 1.00 -5.12 -1.10
CA LEU A 33 1.63 -6.11 -0.23
C LEU A 33 1.80 -7.47 -0.93
N ASP A 34 2.73 -8.25 -0.42
CA ASP A 34 2.87 -9.68 -0.70
C ASP A 34 3.42 -10.38 0.54
N PHE A 35 3.36 -11.71 0.60
CA PHE A 35 3.95 -12.47 1.69
C PHE A 35 5.46 -12.27 1.75
N ALA A 36 6.01 -12.13 2.96
CA ALA A 36 7.46 -12.00 3.15
C ALA A 36 8.23 -13.23 2.61
N SER A 37 7.60 -14.41 2.65
CA SER A 37 8.15 -15.66 2.09
C SER A 37 7.98 -15.81 0.58
N SER A 38 7.22 -14.92 -0.08
CA SER A 38 7.01 -14.97 -1.52
C SER A 38 8.35 -14.74 -2.24
N THR A 39 8.73 -15.69 -3.09
CA THR A 39 9.92 -15.63 -3.95
C THR A 39 9.57 -15.35 -5.41
N ASP A 40 8.29 -15.22 -5.74
CA ASP A 40 7.84 -14.99 -7.10
C ASP A 40 8.15 -13.55 -7.54
N ASP A 41 8.50 -13.39 -8.82
CA ASP A 41 8.75 -12.10 -9.47
C ASP A 41 7.46 -11.26 -9.64
N HIS A 42 6.31 -11.84 -9.30
CA HIS A 42 4.99 -11.23 -9.40
C HIS A 42 4.21 -11.41 -8.10
N PRO A 43 3.44 -10.40 -7.64
CA PRO A 43 2.57 -10.54 -6.50
C PRO A 43 1.65 -11.75 -6.62
N VAL A 44 1.46 -12.47 -5.52
CA VAL A 44 0.41 -13.48 -5.42
C VAL A 44 -0.95 -12.80 -5.66
N PRO A 45 -1.76 -13.26 -6.62
CA PRO A 45 -3.08 -12.67 -6.85
C PRO A 45 -3.94 -12.69 -5.58
N GLY A 46 -4.56 -11.55 -5.27
CA GLY A 46 -5.40 -11.39 -4.09
C GLY A 46 -4.65 -10.90 -2.84
N THR A 47 -3.36 -10.59 -2.94
CA THR A 47 -2.68 -9.90 -1.84
C THR A 47 -3.21 -8.48 -1.64
N PRO A 48 -3.26 -8.01 -0.38
CA PRO A 48 -3.89 -6.73 -0.06
C PRO A 48 -3.14 -5.55 -0.66
N SER A 49 -3.90 -4.50 -0.95
CA SER A 49 -3.39 -3.15 -1.19
C SER A 49 -4.04 -2.21 -0.19
N VAL A 50 -3.26 -1.31 0.40
CA VAL A 50 -3.70 -0.46 1.51
C VAL A 50 -3.39 0.99 1.19
N ALA A 51 -4.37 1.88 1.34
CA ALA A 51 -4.13 3.32 1.34
C ALA A 51 -3.85 3.80 2.76
N VAL A 52 -2.85 4.67 2.91
CA VAL A 52 -2.49 5.33 4.16
C VAL A 52 -2.64 6.83 3.96
N GLU A 53 -3.57 7.45 4.68
CA GLU A 53 -3.77 8.89 4.61
C GLU A 53 -2.50 9.65 5.04
N LYS A 54 -2.06 10.60 4.21
CA LYS A 54 -0.83 11.37 4.43
C LYS A 54 -0.90 12.27 5.66
N THR A 55 -2.10 12.67 6.07
CA THR A 55 -2.36 13.60 7.18
C THR A 55 -2.56 12.87 8.51
N SER A 56 -3.39 11.82 8.51
CA SER A 56 -3.84 11.13 9.73
C SER A 56 -3.12 9.81 9.99
N GLY A 57 -2.60 9.16 8.94
CA GLY A 57 -2.08 7.80 9.01
C GLY A 57 -3.13 6.71 9.09
N VAL A 58 -4.42 7.04 8.91
CA VAL A 58 -5.50 6.04 8.85
C VAL A 58 -5.29 5.12 7.66
N LEU A 59 -5.49 3.82 7.89
CA LEU A 59 -5.36 2.76 6.91
C LEU A 59 -6.72 2.41 6.32
N HIS A 60 -6.77 2.26 5.00
CA HIS A 60 -7.96 1.85 4.27
C HIS A 60 -7.63 0.69 3.35
N ASP A 61 -8.37 -0.42 3.48
CA ASP A 61 -8.18 -1.58 2.62
C ASP A 61 -8.79 -1.32 1.24
N LEU A 62 -7.96 -1.44 0.21
CA LEU A 62 -8.38 -1.20 -1.18
C LEU A 62 -8.96 -2.47 -1.77
N ILE A 63 -10.17 -2.79 -1.32
CA ILE A 63 -10.93 -3.96 -1.76
C ILE A 63 -11.64 -3.64 -3.08
N PRO A 64 -11.56 -4.51 -4.10
CA PRO A 64 -12.30 -4.32 -5.35
C PRO A 64 -13.80 -4.06 -5.12
N GLY A 65 -14.28 -2.93 -5.65
CA GLY A 65 -15.69 -2.53 -5.57
C GLY A 65 -16.06 -1.63 -4.39
N THR A 66 -15.10 -1.21 -3.55
CA THR A 66 -15.35 -0.22 -2.50
C THR A 66 -15.13 1.21 -2.99
N GLU A 67 -15.75 2.18 -2.32
CA GLU A 67 -15.53 3.61 -2.57
C GLU A 67 -14.08 4.00 -2.27
N ASP A 68 -13.46 3.43 -1.23
CA ASP A 68 -12.06 3.72 -0.88
C ASP A 68 -11.11 3.36 -2.01
N LEU A 69 -11.34 2.23 -2.69
CA LEU A 69 -10.56 1.85 -3.86
C LEU A 69 -10.68 2.90 -4.97
N TRP A 70 -11.89 3.36 -5.29
CA TRP A 70 -12.08 4.38 -6.32
C TRP A 70 -11.50 5.72 -5.93
N HIS A 71 -11.71 6.16 -4.69
CA HIS A 71 -11.25 7.44 -4.17
C HIS A 71 -9.71 7.53 -4.21
N TYR A 72 -9.01 6.53 -3.66
CA TYR A 72 -7.55 6.59 -3.57
C TYR A 72 -6.83 6.19 -4.85
N MET A 73 -7.34 5.22 -5.63
CA MET A 73 -6.63 4.75 -6.84
C MET A 73 -6.78 5.71 -8.03
N THR A 74 -7.84 6.53 -8.06
CA THR A 74 -8.09 7.42 -9.20
C THR A 74 -7.00 8.49 -9.29
N GLY A 75 -6.23 8.46 -10.38
CA GLY A 75 -5.13 9.40 -10.61
C GLY A 75 -3.87 9.13 -9.79
N ALA A 76 -3.83 8.00 -9.05
CA ALA A 76 -2.65 7.58 -8.32
C ALA A 76 -1.48 7.30 -9.29
N LYS A 77 -0.27 7.67 -8.86
CA LYS A 77 0.95 7.50 -9.65
C LYS A 77 1.89 6.54 -8.96
N LYS A 78 2.43 5.58 -9.71
CA LYS A 78 3.44 4.67 -9.18
C LYS A 78 4.67 5.46 -8.72
N VAL A 79 5.18 5.11 -7.53
CA VAL A 79 6.41 5.67 -6.97
C VAL A 79 7.37 4.55 -6.61
N THR A 80 8.64 4.89 -6.47
CA THR A 80 9.69 3.93 -6.12
C THR A 80 9.62 3.65 -4.62
N ILE A 81 9.63 2.37 -4.24
CA ILE A 81 9.77 1.97 -2.84
C ILE A 81 11.19 2.36 -2.37
N PRO A 82 11.33 3.10 -1.26
CA PRO A 82 12.63 3.39 -0.67
C PRO A 82 13.32 2.09 -0.28
N ARG A 83 14.64 2.01 -0.46
CA ARG A 83 15.43 0.96 0.19
C ARG A 83 15.41 1.26 1.69
N ILE A 84 14.65 0.47 2.44
CA ILE A 84 14.54 0.52 3.90
C ILE A 84 15.58 -0.42 4.51
#